data_AF-A0A932AYU2-F1
#
_entry.id   AF-A0A932AYU2-F1
#
_cell.length_a   1.000
_cell.length_b   1.000
_cell.length_c   1.000
_cell.angle_alpha   90.00
_cell.angle_beta   90.00
_cell.angle_gamma   90.00
#
_symmetry.space_group_name_H-M   'P 1'
#
loop_
_entity.id
_entity.type
_entity.pdbx_description
1 polymer ?
#
loop_
_entity_poly.entity_id
_entity_poly.type
_entity_poly.pdbx_seq_one_letter_code
_entity_poly.pdbx_strand_id
1 'polypeptide(L)'
;MNLSYAQNMEDYHLSLAFAGQATGSNIDIGAGHPVADNVSFWFYERGWQGIAVEPQRHLVDLYARVRPRDASVCALVGTRSGITNFHVSRISLRCEL
;
A
#
# COMPACT_ATOMS: atom_id res chain seq x y z
N MET A 1 -1.08 -22.02 -0.24
CA MET A 1 -2.33 -21.35 -0.67
C MET A 1 -1.96 -19.93 -1.03
N ASN A 2 -2.24 -19.48 -2.25
CA ASN A 2 -2.00 -18.08 -2.64
C ASN A 2 -3.21 -17.25 -2.22
N LEU A 3 -3.07 -16.48 -1.14
CA LEU A 3 -4.04 -15.50 -0.72
C LEU A 3 -3.86 -14.23 -1.56
N SER A 4 -4.95 -13.64 -2.03
CA SER A 4 -4.95 -12.29 -2.57
C SER A 4 -5.25 -11.30 -1.45
N TYR A 5 -4.52 -10.19 -1.43
CA TYR A 5 -4.67 -9.09 -0.48
C TYR A 5 -5.35 -7.88 -1.10
N ALA A 6 -5.59 -7.92 -2.41
CA ALA A 6 -6.20 -6.86 -3.18
C ALA A 6 -7.73 -6.98 -3.23
N GLN A 7 -8.41 -5.88 -3.54
CA GLN A 7 -9.88 -5.84 -3.56
C GLN A 7 -10.48 -6.66 -4.70
N ASN A 8 -9.83 -6.66 -5.87
CA ASN A 8 -10.30 -7.34 -7.07
C ASN A 8 -9.21 -8.23 -7.68
N MET A 9 -8.39 -8.86 -6.83
CA MET A 9 -7.31 -9.76 -7.25
C MET A 9 -6.27 -9.12 -8.19
N GLU A 10 -6.07 -7.81 -8.12
CA GLU A 10 -5.10 -7.11 -8.96
C GLU A 10 -3.68 -7.66 -8.75
N ASP A 11 -3.35 -8.09 -7.52
CA ASP A 11 -2.09 -8.74 -7.18
C ASP A 11 -1.87 -10.07 -7.93
N TYR A 12 -2.91 -10.89 -8.06
CA TYR A 12 -2.87 -12.11 -8.86
C TYR A 12 -2.61 -11.80 -10.34
N HIS A 13 -3.34 -10.84 -10.92
CA HIS A 13 -3.15 -10.47 -12.32
C HIS A 13 -1.74 -9.92 -12.59
N LEU A 14 -1.23 -9.08 -11.71
CA LEU A 14 0.15 -8.59 -11.79
C LEU A 14 1.17 -9.73 -11.60
N SER A 15 0.89 -10.73 -10.76
CA SER A 15 1.77 -11.89 -10.61
C SER A 15 1.94 -12.69 -11.90
N LEU A 16 0.89 -12.76 -12.72
CA LEU A 16 0.95 -13.37 -14.06
C LEU A 16 1.75 -12.49 -15.03
N ALA A 17 1.54 -11.17 -15.00
CA ALA A 17 2.26 -10.23 -15.85
C ALA A 17 3.78 -10.22 -15.55
N PHE A 18 4.16 -10.45 -14.29
CA PHE A 18 5.55 -10.55 -13.84
C PHE A 18 6.01 -12.00 -13.64
N ALA A 19 5.39 -12.98 -14.31
CA ALA A 19 5.78 -14.37 -14.19
C ALA A 19 7.27 -14.58 -14.51
N GLY A 20 7.96 -15.33 -13.63
CA GLY A 20 9.41 -15.55 -13.71
C GLY A 20 10.26 -14.48 -13.01
N GLN A 21 9.68 -13.34 -12.62
CA GLN A 21 10.36 -12.32 -11.84
C GLN A 21 10.20 -12.59 -10.34
N ALA A 22 11.24 -13.14 -9.70
CA ALA A 22 11.20 -13.49 -8.28
C ALA A 22 11.11 -12.25 -7.36
N THR A 23 11.88 -11.19 -7.66
CA THR A 23 11.97 -9.97 -6.85
C THR A 23 11.93 -8.74 -7.72
N GLY A 24 11.54 -7.60 -7.16
CA GLY A 24 11.53 -6.33 -7.89
C GLY A 24 11.31 -5.15 -6.96
N SER A 25 11.14 -3.97 -7.57
CA SER A 25 10.84 -2.74 -6.87
C SER A 25 9.54 -2.12 -7.34
N ASN A 26 8.78 -1.58 -6.40
CA ASN A 26 7.52 -0.89 -6.67
C ASN A 26 7.49 0.49 -6.01
N ILE A 27 6.64 1.35 -6.55
CA ILE A 27 6.27 2.64 -5.96
C ILE A 27 4.74 2.60 -5.87
N ASP A 28 4.22 2.52 -4.65
CA ASP A 28 2.80 2.39 -4.34
C ASP A 28 2.23 3.74 -3.93
N ILE A 29 1.40 4.35 -4.80
CA ILE A 29 0.88 5.71 -4.62
C ILE A 29 -0.56 5.64 -4.14
N GLY A 30 -0.83 6.18 -2.95
CA GLY A 30 -2.10 5.94 -2.26
C GLY A 30 -2.13 4.54 -1.65
N ALA A 31 -1.04 4.18 -0.96
CA ALA A 31 -0.75 2.81 -0.57
C ALA A 31 -1.75 2.23 0.45
N GLY A 32 -2.51 3.06 1.17
CA GLY A 32 -3.60 2.61 2.03
C GLY A 32 -3.13 1.78 3.22
N HIS A 33 -3.92 0.79 3.63
CA HIS A 33 -3.53 -0.12 4.72
C HIS A 33 -2.40 -1.03 4.21
N PRO A 34 -1.34 -1.31 5.01
CA PRO A 34 -0.19 -2.10 4.54
C PRO A 34 -0.47 -3.57 4.21
N VAL A 35 -1.70 -4.06 4.35
CA VAL A 35 -2.06 -5.49 4.25
C VAL A 35 -3.42 -5.65 3.61
N ALA A 36 -4.47 -5.16 4.26
CA ALA A 36 -5.82 -5.20 3.73
C ALA A 36 -5.94 -4.28 2.51
N ASP A 37 -6.67 -4.75 1.50
CA ASP A 37 -6.93 -4.02 0.26
C ASP A 37 -5.64 -3.50 -0.41
N ASN A 38 -4.55 -4.25 -0.30
CA ASN A 38 -3.21 -3.83 -0.69
C ASN A 38 -2.61 -4.75 -1.75
N VAL A 39 -2.52 -4.24 -2.97
CA VAL A 39 -1.95 -4.96 -4.12
C VAL A 39 -0.48 -5.28 -3.93
N SER A 40 0.29 -4.35 -3.35
CA SER A 40 1.75 -4.49 -3.24
C SER A 40 2.19 -5.44 -2.11
N PHE A 41 1.30 -5.77 -1.16
CA PHE A 41 1.65 -6.66 -0.04
C PHE A 41 1.94 -8.09 -0.48
N TRP A 42 1.22 -8.62 -1.49
CA TRP A 42 1.52 -9.94 -2.06
C TRP A 42 2.96 -10.07 -2.56
N PHE A 43 3.45 -9.01 -3.22
CA PHE A 43 4.80 -8.91 -3.74
C PHE A 43 5.82 -8.71 -2.61
N TYR A 44 5.48 -7.91 -1.61
CA TYR A 44 6.30 -7.73 -0.40
C TYR A 44 6.60 -9.06 0.29
N GLU A 45 5.59 -9.93 0.46
CA GLU A 45 5.78 -11.27 1.05
C GLU A 45 6.75 -12.14 0.24
N ARG A 46 6.89 -11.86 -1.07
CA ARG A 46 7.77 -12.58 -2.00
C ARG A 46 9.11 -11.90 -2.23
N GLY A 47 9.50 -11.01 -1.33
CA GLY A 47 10.83 -10.40 -1.33
C GLY A 47 10.97 -9.19 -2.25
N TRP A 48 9.87 -8.69 -2.82
CA TRP A 48 9.89 -7.34 -3.40
C TRP A 48 10.01 -6.32 -2.27
N GLN A 49 10.59 -5.17 -2.62
CA GLN A 49 10.78 -4.03 -1.73
C GLN A 49 10.49 -2.74 -2.48
N GLY A 50 9.90 -1.75 -1.83
CA GLY A 50 9.53 -0.54 -2.54
C GLY A 50 9.29 0.67 -1.65
N ILE A 51 8.61 1.65 -2.26
CA ILE A 51 8.26 2.91 -1.61
C ILE A 51 6.74 3.00 -1.54
N ALA A 52 6.20 3.08 -0.33
CA ALA A 52 4.78 3.34 -0.10
C ALA A 52 4.56 4.83 0.19
N VAL A 53 3.70 5.48 -0.59
CA VAL A 53 3.34 6.89 -0.41
C VAL A 53 1.88 6.96 0.04
N GLU A 54 1.66 7.47 1.24
CA GLU A 54 0.34 7.56 1.86
C GLU A 54 0.20 8.86 2.66
N PRO A 55 -0.79 9.72 2.38
CA PRO A 55 -0.97 10.98 3.10
C PRO A 55 -1.45 10.81 4.54
N GLN A 56 -2.08 9.69 4.90
CA GLN A 56 -2.55 9.46 6.27
C GLN A 56 -1.44 8.94 7.18
N ARG A 57 -0.95 9.81 8.07
CA ARG A 57 0.17 9.52 8.98
C ARG A 57 0.04 8.20 9.74
N HIS A 58 -1.15 7.88 10.25
CA HIS A 58 -1.37 6.66 11.03
C HIS A 58 -1.15 5.38 10.21
N LEU A 59 -1.41 5.40 8.90
CA LEU A 59 -1.13 4.28 7.99
C LEU A 59 0.37 4.17 7.71
N VAL A 60 1.05 5.30 7.47
CA VAL A 60 2.52 5.35 7.29
C VAL A 60 3.26 4.78 8.51
N ASP A 61 2.81 5.12 9.72
CA ASP A 61 3.38 4.58 10.97
C ASP A 61 3.12 3.06 11.11
N LEU A 62 2.05 2.54 10.48
CA LEU A 62 1.77 1.10 10.43
C LEU A 62 2.71 0.38 9.46
N TYR A 63 3.07 1.00 8.34
CA TYR A 63 4.05 0.45 7.39
C TYR A 63 5.39 0.14 8.03
N ALA A 64 5.95 1.05 8.84
CA ALA A 64 7.23 0.82 9.50
C ALA A 64 7.23 -0.42 10.41
N ARG A 65 6.06 -0.81 10.94
CA ARG A 65 5.89 -1.98 11.79
C ARG A 65 5.62 -3.25 11.00
N VAL A 66 4.78 -3.18 9.96
CA VAL A 66 4.30 -4.36 9.22
C VAL A 66 5.18 -4.68 8.01
N ARG A 67 5.69 -3.66 7.33
CA ARG A 67 6.48 -3.74 6.10
C ARG A 67 7.85 -3.04 6.26
N PRO A 68 8.70 -3.44 7.23
CA PRO A 68 9.94 -2.73 7.55
C PRO A 68 11.00 -2.70 6.43
N ARG A 69 10.87 -3.53 5.37
CA ARG A 69 11.76 -3.43 4.18
C ARG A 69 11.37 -2.31 3.23
N ASP A 70 10.13 -1.83 3.30
CA ASP A 70 9.66 -0.74 2.44
C ASP A 70 10.00 0.60 3.07
N ALA A 71 10.35 1.56 2.23
CA ALA A 71 10.37 2.96 2.64
C ALA A 71 8.93 3.50 2.61
N SER A 72 8.52 4.20 3.66
CA SER A 72 7.21 4.86 3.70
C SER A 72 7.34 6.37 3.73
N VAL A 73 6.51 7.05 2.94
CA VAL A 73 6.53 8.52 2.77
C VAL A 73 5.14 9.07 3.07
N CYS A 74 5.06 9.95 4.07
CA CYS A 74 3.84 10.66 4.41
C CYS A 74 3.66 11.90 3.51
N ALA A 75 3.08 11.71 2.33
CA ALA A 75 2.91 12.79 1.36
C ALA A 75 1.73 12.56 0.40
N LEU A 76 1.29 13.64 -0.24
CA LEU A 76 0.49 13.61 -1.46
C LEU A 76 1.43 13.58 -2.68
N VAL A 77 0.98 12.95 -3.76
CA VAL A 77 1.70 12.95 -5.05
C VAL A 77 0.94 13.77 -6.07
N GLY A 78 1.66 14.66 -6.75
CA GLY A 78 1.12 15.53 -7.79
C GLY A 78 2.22 16.04 -8.73
N THR A 79 1.83 16.81 -9.74
CA THR A 79 2.75 17.30 -10.79
C THR A 79 3.66 18.44 -10.34
N ARG A 80 3.41 19.03 -9.16
CA ARG A 80 4.19 20.11 -8.56
C ARG A 80 4.29 19.91 -7.06
N SER A 81 5.41 20.33 -6.47
CA SER A 81 5.57 20.38 -5.02
C SER A 81 4.73 21.52 -4.44
N GLY A 82 4.12 21.28 -3.27
CA GLY A 82 3.31 22.28 -2.59
C GLY A 82 2.48 21.67 -1.45
N ILE A 83 1.67 22.51 -0.82
CA ILE A 83 0.72 22.11 0.22
C ILE A 83 -0.69 22.24 -0.37
N THR A 84 -1.51 21.22 -0.17
CA THR A 84 -2.92 21.24 -0.57
C THR A 84 -3.76 20.46 0.44
N ASN A 85 -5.08 20.62 0.36
CA ASN A 85 -6.01 19.93 1.24
C ASN A 85 -6.13 18.46 0.84
N PHE A 86 -6.03 17.57 1.82
CA PHE A 86 -6.40 16.16 1.68
C PHE A 86 -7.76 15.94 2.33
N HIS A 87 -8.70 15.38 1.56
CA HIS A 87 -10.07 15.14 2.02
C HIS A 87 -10.24 13.67 2.39
N VAL A 88 -10.53 13.39 3.66
CA VAL A 88 -10.71 12.02 4.17
C VAL A 88 -12.19 11.76 4.46
N SER A 89 -12.74 10.72 3.84
CA SER A 89 -14.08 10.22 4.15
C SER A 89 -14.03 9.42 5.45
N ARG A 90 -14.67 9.94 6.52
CA ARG A 90 -14.85 9.19 7.78
C ARG A 90 -16.10 8.33 7.69
N ILE A 91 -15.94 7.00 7.69
CA ILE A 91 -17.02 6.10 8.06
C ILE A 91 -17.03 6.02 9.59
N SER A 92 -18.05 6.60 10.23
CA SER A 92 -18.24 6.45 11.67
C SER A 92 -18.77 5.05 11.96
N LEU A 93 -17.89 4.14 12.39
CA LEU A 93 -18.31 2.87 12.97
C LEU A 93 -18.81 3.17 14.39
N ARG A 94 -20.14 3.22 14.56
CA ARG A 94 -20.75 3.19 15.90
C ARG A 94 -20.63 1.77 16.42
N CYS A 95 -19.91 1.60 17.51
CA CYS A 95 -19.92 0.36 18.29
C CYS A 95 -20.61 0.73 19.61
N GLU A 96 -21.84 0.30 19.80
CA GLU A 96 -22.51 0.35 21.10
C GLU A 96 -22.14 -0.93 21.86
N LEU A 97 -21.88 -0.77 23.16
CA LEU A 97 -21.55 -1.86 24.08
C LEU A 97 -22.76 -2.78 24.33
#